data_AF-A0A2E9QAF1-F1
#
_entry.id   AF-A0A2E9QAF1-F1
#
_cell.length_a   1.000
_cell.length_b   1.000
_cell.length_c   1.000
_cell.angle_alpha   90.00
_cell.angle_beta   90.00
_cell.angle_gamma   90.00
#
_symmetry.space_group_name_H-M   'P 1'
#
loop_
_entity.id
_entity.type
_entity.pdbx_description
1 polymer ?
#
loop_
_entity_poly.entity_id
_entity_poly.type
_entity_poly.pdbx_seq_one_letter_code
_entity_poly.pdbx_strand_id
1 'polypeptide(L)'
;MVVAVTQALLLLWLLVGPAHAIGPDQLNLVEKEIRQKNRESGFGDIEIDNLHGRITRNLATVAALGKAEPYPKSAEVLTDQTARTEFVSALDQQGKRFYRMRLRHGLSFSTDIFPNIYLYEAHVFLYPKNPDDISQGLQRMIVQFYRINYTGTEHTREIRRIEHPNPVDLAQALNKPPGADVDLLNNSEVTVTYYSYPASQKPDYLGWDGIPLPNMGVEPQEQIQLHKADDPIPYEKQFRIIQAYKKVLRAVDRHLARAAAEAELDRNIRINNMLDFSSGGM
;
A
#
# COMPACT_ATOMS: atom_id res chain seq x y z
N MET A 1 -2.54 -42.71 58.39
CA MET A 1 -1.40 -41.94 57.79
C MET A 1 -1.02 -42.36 56.38
N VAL A 2 -1.37 -43.57 55.90
CA VAL A 2 -0.94 -44.05 54.56
C VAL A 2 -1.81 -43.53 53.40
N VAL A 3 -3.08 -43.18 53.65
CA VAL A 3 -4.04 -42.74 52.61
C VAL A 3 -3.80 -41.28 52.16
N ALA A 4 -3.27 -40.43 53.03
CA ALA A 4 -3.04 -39.02 52.71
C ALA A 4 -1.83 -38.81 51.78
N VAL A 5 -0.84 -39.71 51.81
CA VAL A 5 0.37 -39.60 50.98
C VAL A 5 0.09 -40.05 49.54
N THR A 6 -0.78 -41.04 49.34
CA THR A 6 -1.17 -41.52 48.01
C THR A 6 -2.08 -40.54 47.26
N GLN A 7 -2.96 -39.81 47.94
CA GLN A 7 -3.77 -38.76 47.30
C GLN A 7 -2.94 -37.52 46.90
N ALA A 8 -1.92 -37.16 47.66
CA ALA A 8 -1.03 -36.04 47.33
C ALA A 8 -0.15 -36.32 46.09
N LEU A 9 0.28 -37.58 45.89
CA LEU A 9 1.07 -37.99 44.72
C LEU A 9 0.26 -38.03 43.42
N LEU A 10 -1.03 -38.40 43.49
CA LEU A 10 -1.93 -38.41 42.32
C LEU A 10 -2.33 -36.99 41.87
N LEU A 11 -2.50 -36.05 42.81
CA LEU A 11 -2.76 -34.64 42.49
C LEU A 11 -1.52 -33.93 41.93
N LEU A 12 -0.31 -34.33 42.32
CA LEU A 12 0.93 -33.78 41.77
C LEU A 12 1.20 -34.26 40.32
N TRP A 13 0.74 -35.47 39.96
CA TRP A 13 0.88 -36.01 38.61
C TRP A 13 -0.11 -35.40 37.60
N LEU A 14 -1.28 -34.96 38.08
CA LEU A 14 -2.30 -34.28 37.24
C LEU A 14 -1.99 -32.80 36.95
N LEU A 15 -1.03 -32.19 37.66
CA LEU A 15 -0.63 -30.79 37.45
C LEU A 15 0.61 -30.64 36.55
N VAL A 16 1.20 -31.75 36.09
CA VAL A 16 2.24 -31.76 35.06
C VAL A 16 1.63 -32.30 33.77
N GLY A 17 0.68 -31.55 33.21
CA GLY A 17 0.34 -31.75 31.81
C GLY A 17 1.60 -31.52 30.98
N PRO A 18 1.88 -32.33 29.94
CA PRO A 18 2.97 -32.02 29.02
C PRO A 18 2.63 -30.68 28.38
N ALA A 19 3.30 -29.61 28.86
CA ALA A 19 3.53 -28.46 28.02
C ALA A 19 4.25 -29.03 26.79
N HIS A 20 3.52 -29.14 25.68
CA HIS A 20 4.10 -29.50 24.40
C HIS A 20 4.97 -28.32 24.00
N ALA A 21 6.17 -28.27 24.59
CA ALA A 21 7.23 -27.40 24.15
C ALA A 21 7.53 -27.85 22.72
N ILE A 22 7.07 -27.04 21.76
CA ILE A 22 7.36 -27.23 20.34
C ILE A 22 8.89 -27.26 20.24
N GLY A 23 9.44 -28.45 20.00
CA GLY A 23 10.88 -28.61 19.86
C GLY A 23 11.40 -27.80 18.67
N PRO A 24 12.69 -27.44 18.63
CA PRO A 24 13.29 -26.67 17.54
C PRO A 24 13.07 -27.32 16.16
N ASP A 25 12.94 -28.65 16.09
CA ASP A 25 12.65 -29.37 14.84
C ASP A 25 11.20 -29.25 14.36
N GLN A 26 10.23 -29.10 15.26
CA GLN A 26 8.82 -28.88 14.90
C GLN A 26 8.56 -27.41 14.48
N LEU A 27 9.25 -26.45 15.11
CA LEU A 27 9.27 -25.06 14.66
C LEU A 27 9.76 -24.95 13.21
N ASN A 28 10.82 -25.69 12.87
CA ASN A 28 11.35 -25.73 11.50
C ASN A 28 10.37 -26.35 10.49
N LEU A 29 9.52 -27.29 10.90
CA LEU A 29 8.53 -27.91 10.01
C LEU A 29 7.35 -26.96 9.74
N VAL A 30 6.80 -26.34 10.79
CA VAL A 30 5.71 -25.37 10.69
C VAL A 30 6.14 -24.16 9.86
N GLU A 31 7.37 -23.66 10.06
CA GLU A 31 7.90 -22.58 9.23
C GLU A 31 8.01 -22.96 7.75
N LYS A 32 8.46 -24.19 7.45
CA LYS A 32 8.53 -24.68 6.06
C LYS A 32 7.15 -24.78 5.43
N GLU A 33 6.17 -25.30 6.15
CA GLU A 33 4.78 -25.39 5.68
C GLU A 33 4.19 -23.99 5.41
N ILE A 34 4.39 -23.03 6.31
CA ILE A 34 3.93 -21.65 6.11
C ILE A 34 4.59 -21.03 4.88
N ARG A 35 5.91 -21.20 4.73
CA ARG A 35 6.64 -20.72 3.55
C ARG A 35 6.08 -21.32 2.27
N GLN A 36 5.83 -22.63 2.26
CA GLN A 36 5.30 -23.34 1.10
C GLN A 36 3.88 -22.87 0.76
N LYS A 37 2.98 -22.78 1.75
CA LYS A 37 1.61 -22.25 1.56
C LYS A 37 1.61 -20.84 1.01
N ASN A 38 2.47 -19.97 1.55
CA ASN A 38 2.60 -18.60 1.05
C ASN A 38 3.11 -18.57 -0.39
N ARG A 39 4.00 -19.49 -0.78
CA ARG A 39 4.46 -19.58 -2.16
C ARG A 39 3.37 -20.09 -3.09
N GLU A 40 2.67 -21.15 -2.69
CA GLU A 40 1.59 -21.76 -3.46
C GLU A 40 0.41 -20.80 -3.67
N SER A 41 0.07 -20.00 -2.65
CA SER A 41 -0.96 -18.95 -2.76
C SER A 41 -0.49 -17.70 -3.48
N GLY A 42 0.80 -17.61 -3.85
CA GLY A 42 1.39 -16.40 -4.41
C GLY A 42 1.35 -15.21 -3.46
N PHE A 43 1.56 -15.45 -2.17
CA PHE A 43 1.47 -14.50 -1.07
C PHE A 43 0.08 -13.87 -0.92
N GLY A 44 -0.97 -14.66 -1.16
CA GLY A 44 -2.34 -14.26 -0.84
C GLY A 44 -2.49 -13.93 0.65
N ASP A 45 -3.07 -12.77 0.95
CA ASP A 45 -3.24 -12.26 2.32
C ASP A 45 -4.59 -11.53 2.41
N ILE A 46 -5.47 -12.04 3.26
CA ILE A 46 -6.83 -11.49 3.46
C ILE A 46 -6.83 -10.01 3.84
N GLU A 47 -5.80 -9.52 4.52
CA GLU A 47 -5.72 -8.11 4.88
C GLU A 47 -5.41 -7.24 3.68
N ILE A 48 -4.54 -7.72 2.77
CA ILE A 48 -4.21 -7.02 1.52
C ILE A 48 -5.47 -6.86 0.67
N ASP A 49 -6.23 -7.95 0.46
CA ASP A 49 -7.50 -7.93 -0.29
C ASP A 49 -8.49 -6.94 0.33
N ASN A 50 -8.74 -7.03 1.63
CA ASN A 50 -9.63 -6.12 2.33
C ASN A 50 -9.16 -4.66 2.23
N LEU A 51 -7.85 -4.42 2.27
CA LEU A 51 -7.27 -3.08 2.08
C LEU A 51 -7.52 -2.57 0.66
N HIS A 52 -7.37 -3.40 -0.38
CA HIS A 52 -7.71 -3.00 -1.76
C HIS A 52 -9.18 -2.62 -1.90
N GLY A 53 -10.09 -3.37 -1.28
CA GLY A 53 -11.53 -3.08 -1.27
C GLY A 53 -11.87 -1.76 -0.57
N ARG A 54 -11.27 -1.50 0.60
CA ARG A 54 -11.46 -0.23 1.32
C ARG A 54 -10.86 0.96 0.58
N ILE A 55 -9.65 0.81 0.03
CA ILE A 55 -8.98 1.85 -0.77
C ILE A 55 -9.85 2.21 -1.98
N THR A 56 -10.39 1.23 -2.70
CA THR A 56 -11.28 1.46 -3.85
C THR A 56 -12.53 2.24 -3.45
N ARG A 57 -13.20 1.82 -2.36
CA ARG A 57 -14.41 2.50 -1.87
C ARG A 57 -14.13 3.94 -1.44
N ASN A 58 -13.09 4.15 -0.63
CA ASN A 58 -12.72 5.48 -0.16
C ASN A 58 -12.30 6.39 -1.32
N LEU A 59 -11.57 5.85 -2.30
CA LEU A 59 -11.22 6.56 -3.53
C LEU A 59 -12.46 7.01 -4.30
N ALA A 60 -13.43 6.11 -4.49
CA ALA A 60 -14.69 6.42 -5.17
C ALA A 60 -15.43 7.57 -4.45
N THR A 61 -15.51 7.56 -3.13
CA THR A 61 -16.11 8.64 -2.34
C THR A 61 -15.37 9.97 -2.53
N VAL A 62 -14.04 9.97 -2.39
CA VAL A 62 -13.22 11.19 -2.56
C VAL A 62 -13.37 11.78 -3.97
N ALA A 63 -13.40 10.94 -4.99
CA ALA A 63 -13.58 11.36 -6.38
C ALA A 63 -14.99 11.91 -6.64
N ALA A 64 -16.04 11.21 -6.18
CA ALA A 64 -17.44 11.61 -6.36
C ALA A 64 -17.76 12.95 -5.67
N LEU A 65 -17.10 13.22 -4.53
CA LEU A 65 -17.27 14.46 -3.78
C LEU A 65 -16.36 15.61 -4.27
N GLY A 66 -15.61 15.39 -5.35
CA GLY A 66 -14.83 16.45 -6.02
C GLY A 66 -13.64 16.97 -5.20
N LYS A 67 -13.14 16.20 -4.22
CA LYS A 67 -11.98 16.59 -3.40
C LYS A 67 -10.64 16.41 -4.13
N ALA A 68 -10.64 15.70 -5.27
CA ALA A 68 -9.47 15.60 -6.14
C ALA A 68 -9.32 16.85 -6.99
N GLU A 69 -8.25 17.61 -6.74
CA GLU A 69 -7.95 18.79 -7.53
C GLU A 69 -7.38 18.38 -8.91
N PRO A 70 -7.73 19.08 -10.00
CA PRO A 70 -7.12 18.83 -11.29
C PRO A 70 -5.63 19.17 -11.22
N TYR A 71 -4.80 18.35 -11.87
CA TYR A 71 -3.37 18.62 -11.93
C TYR A 71 -3.07 19.97 -12.59
N PRO A 72 -2.18 20.80 -12.01
CA PRO A 72 -1.81 22.08 -12.60
C PRO A 72 -1.29 21.90 -14.04
N LYS A 73 -1.81 22.71 -14.95
CA LYS A 73 -1.49 22.66 -16.39
C LYS A 73 -0.40 23.63 -16.83
N SER A 74 0.10 24.50 -15.93
CA SER A 74 1.14 25.48 -16.26
C SER A 74 1.99 25.85 -15.04
N ALA A 75 3.20 26.36 -15.33
CA ALA A 75 4.13 26.89 -14.33
C ALA A 75 3.62 28.14 -13.59
N GLU A 76 2.56 28.80 -14.09
CA GLU A 76 2.02 30.03 -13.48
C GLU A 76 1.22 29.78 -12.20
N VAL A 77 0.87 28.53 -11.91
CA VAL A 77 0.23 28.10 -10.64
C VAL A 77 1.24 27.47 -9.68
N LEU A 78 2.55 27.66 -9.91
CA LEU A 78 3.61 27.26 -8.96
C LEU A 78 3.65 28.21 -7.77
N THR A 79 2.61 28.19 -6.96
CA THR A 79 2.75 28.58 -5.56
C THR A 79 3.25 27.35 -4.79
N ASP A 80 3.82 27.58 -3.60
CA ASP A 80 4.16 26.54 -2.62
C ASP A 80 2.99 25.55 -2.35
N GLN A 81 1.76 25.88 -2.74
CA GLN A 81 0.55 25.09 -2.53
C GLN A 81 0.42 23.90 -3.49
N THR A 82 0.80 24.00 -4.77
CA THR A 82 0.66 22.88 -5.73
C THR A 82 1.53 21.66 -5.39
N ALA A 83 2.72 21.89 -4.81
CA ALA A 83 3.56 20.81 -4.30
C ALA A 83 3.01 20.20 -2.98
N ARG A 84 2.04 20.88 -2.34
CA ARG A 84 1.38 20.46 -1.11
C ARG A 84 0.00 19.87 -1.34
N THR A 85 -0.57 19.93 -2.56
CA THR A 85 -1.87 19.33 -2.87
C THR A 85 -1.81 17.84 -2.57
N GLU A 86 -2.56 17.43 -1.54
CA GLU A 86 -2.50 16.07 -1.01
C GLU A 86 -3.14 15.06 -1.96
N PHE A 87 -4.12 15.49 -2.77
CA PHE A 87 -4.90 14.62 -3.65
C PHE A 87 -5.19 15.26 -5.02
N VAL A 88 -4.74 14.61 -6.09
CA VAL A 88 -4.79 15.13 -7.47
C VAL A 88 -5.46 14.13 -8.40
N SER A 89 -6.24 14.61 -9.37
CA SER A 89 -6.67 13.86 -10.55
C SER A 89 -5.97 14.35 -11.81
N ALA A 90 -5.40 13.43 -12.59
CA ALA A 90 -4.70 13.75 -13.83
C ALA A 90 -4.84 12.65 -14.87
N LEU A 91 -4.37 12.91 -16.09
CA LEU A 91 -4.17 11.91 -17.13
C LEU A 91 -2.67 11.62 -17.25
N ASP A 92 -2.32 10.35 -17.46
CA ASP A 92 -0.94 9.99 -17.81
C ASP A 92 -0.66 10.23 -19.30
N GLN A 93 0.57 9.94 -19.72
CA GLN A 93 1.00 10.08 -21.12
C GLN A 93 0.18 9.23 -22.11
N GLN A 94 -0.50 8.19 -21.64
CA GLN A 94 -1.35 7.30 -22.44
C GLN A 94 -2.82 7.74 -22.40
N GLY A 95 -3.14 8.88 -21.78
CA GLY A 95 -4.50 9.36 -21.61
C GLY A 95 -5.30 8.63 -20.53
N LYS A 96 -4.67 7.77 -19.71
CA LYS A 96 -5.37 7.07 -18.63
C LYS A 96 -5.46 7.95 -17.40
N ARG A 97 -6.66 8.03 -16.82
CA ARG A 97 -6.88 8.78 -15.58
C ARG A 97 -6.21 8.07 -14.41
N PHE A 98 -5.51 8.85 -13.59
CA PHE A 98 -5.01 8.41 -12.30
C PHE A 98 -5.35 9.42 -11.21
N TYR A 99 -5.36 8.92 -9.98
CA TYR A 99 -5.41 9.73 -8.78
C TYR A 99 -4.09 9.62 -8.05
N ARG A 100 -3.47 10.76 -7.72
CA ARG A 100 -2.24 10.81 -6.95
C ARG A 100 -2.53 11.28 -5.53
N MET A 101 -1.98 10.56 -4.57
CA MET A 101 -1.97 10.94 -3.17
C MET A 101 -0.55 11.07 -2.65
N ARG A 102 -0.27 12.12 -1.87
CA ARG A 102 0.98 12.23 -1.10
C ARG A 102 0.85 11.51 0.23
N LEU A 103 1.80 10.64 0.55
CA LEU A 103 1.97 10.04 1.87
C LEU A 103 3.04 10.82 2.64
N ARG A 104 2.71 11.26 3.86
CA ARG A 104 3.61 12.10 4.67
C ARG A 104 4.88 11.39 5.15
N HIS A 105 4.96 10.06 5.06
CA HIS A 105 6.12 9.26 5.45
C HIS A 105 6.35 8.11 4.46
N GLY A 106 7.44 8.15 3.69
CA GLY A 106 7.91 7.02 2.90
C GLY A 106 8.95 6.22 3.68
N LEU A 107 8.64 4.97 4.01
CA LEU A 107 9.65 4.02 4.48
C LEU A 107 10.45 3.53 3.28
N SER A 108 11.76 3.69 3.31
CA SER A 108 12.67 3.07 2.34
C SER A 108 12.82 1.57 2.59
N PHE A 109 12.86 0.78 1.52
CA PHE A 109 13.28 -0.62 1.57
C PHE A 109 14.71 -0.72 1.08
N SER A 110 15.69 -0.78 1.98
CA SER A 110 17.03 -1.23 1.61
C SER A 110 16.99 -2.72 1.29
N THR A 111 17.48 -3.11 0.12
CA THR A 111 17.76 -4.51 -0.26
C THR A 111 18.95 -5.07 0.52
N ASP A 112 19.78 -4.20 1.08
CA ASP A 112 20.96 -4.54 1.87
C ASP A 112 20.72 -4.38 3.37
N ILE A 113 21.27 -5.32 4.15
CA ILE A 113 21.10 -5.44 5.60
C ILE A 113 21.90 -4.33 6.30
N PHE A 114 21.30 -3.15 6.51
CA PHE A 114 21.66 -2.19 7.56
C PHE A 114 20.54 -1.12 7.69
N PRO A 115 20.16 -0.66 8.90
CA PRO A 115 18.98 0.17 9.10
C PRO A 115 19.29 1.64 8.85
N ASN A 116 19.42 2.06 7.60
CA ASN A 116 19.35 3.48 7.30
C ASN A 116 17.88 3.88 7.13
N ILE A 117 17.30 4.43 8.20
CA ILE A 117 15.97 5.05 8.18
C ILE A 117 16.10 6.35 7.37
N TYR A 118 15.92 6.25 6.07
CA TYR A 118 15.88 7.40 5.19
C TYR A 118 14.44 7.91 5.06
N LEU A 119 14.24 9.23 5.13
CA LEU A 119 12.96 9.88 4.85
C LEU A 119 12.75 9.94 3.34
N TYR A 120 11.82 9.15 2.81
CA TYR A 120 11.39 9.26 1.43
C TYR A 120 10.10 10.07 1.33
N GLU A 121 9.97 10.86 0.28
CA GLU A 121 8.66 11.34 -0.13
C GLU A 121 7.94 10.21 -0.84
N ALA A 122 6.79 9.81 -0.31
CA ALA A 122 6.01 8.72 -0.88
C ALA A 122 4.78 9.27 -1.59
N HIS A 123 4.60 8.86 -2.84
CA HIS A 123 3.45 9.19 -3.67
C HIS A 123 2.79 7.91 -4.13
N VAL A 124 1.47 7.88 -4.10
CA VAL A 124 0.67 6.73 -4.50
C VAL A 124 -0.16 7.15 -5.68
N PHE A 125 -0.11 6.37 -6.76
CA PHE A 125 -0.91 6.55 -7.95
C PHE A 125 -1.89 5.39 -8.07
N LEU A 126 -3.17 5.74 -8.11
CA LEU A 126 -4.30 4.82 -8.17
C LEU A 126 -4.95 4.94 -9.54
N TYR A 127 -4.95 3.84 -10.28
CA TYR A 127 -5.59 3.75 -11.59
C TYR A 127 -6.89 2.98 -11.45
N PRO A 128 -8.06 3.63 -11.55
CA PRO A 128 -9.34 2.93 -11.57
C PRO A 128 -9.48 2.10 -12.85
N LYS A 129 -10.19 0.97 -12.79
CA LYS A 129 -10.55 0.19 -14.00
C LYS A 129 -11.43 1.00 -14.93
N ASN A 130 -12.38 1.72 -14.35
CA ASN A 130 -13.25 2.64 -15.05
C ASN A 130 -13.20 4.02 -14.38
N PRO A 131 -12.71 5.06 -15.05
CA PRO A 131 -12.68 6.43 -14.53
C PRO A 131 -14.05 6.99 -14.16
N ASP A 132 -15.12 6.56 -14.83
CA ASP A 132 -16.49 7.03 -14.61
C ASP A 132 -17.18 6.26 -13.47
N ASP A 133 -16.70 5.05 -13.17
CA ASP A 133 -17.19 4.20 -12.09
C ASP A 133 -16.03 3.49 -11.37
N ILE A 134 -15.46 4.20 -10.40
CA ILE A 134 -14.31 3.73 -9.62
C ILE A 134 -14.68 2.51 -8.75
N SER A 135 -15.97 2.28 -8.47
CA SER A 135 -16.42 1.16 -7.65
C SER A 135 -16.05 -0.21 -8.24
N GLN A 136 -15.79 -0.26 -9.55
CA GLN A 136 -15.36 -1.47 -10.27
C GLN A 136 -13.94 -1.95 -9.93
N GLY A 137 -13.21 -1.21 -9.08
CA GLY A 137 -11.89 -1.58 -8.62
C GLY A 137 -10.76 -0.83 -9.31
N LEU A 138 -9.53 -1.19 -8.94
CA LEU A 138 -8.33 -0.61 -9.48
C LEU A 138 -7.77 -1.48 -10.61
N GLN A 139 -7.41 -0.85 -11.72
CA GLN A 139 -6.60 -1.49 -12.75
C GLN A 139 -5.17 -1.65 -12.25
N ARG A 140 -4.64 -0.65 -11.54
CA ARG A 140 -3.25 -0.66 -11.11
C ARG A 140 -3.05 0.25 -9.90
N MET A 141 -2.10 -0.12 -9.04
CA MET A 141 -1.61 0.73 -7.97
C MET A 141 -0.09 0.84 -8.05
N ILE A 142 0.41 2.07 -7.99
CA ILE A 142 1.85 2.36 -7.97
C ILE A 142 2.16 3.14 -6.70
N VAL A 143 3.09 2.63 -5.91
CA VAL A 143 3.67 3.34 -4.77
C VAL A 143 5.08 3.73 -5.15
N GLN A 144 5.36 5.03 -5.12
CA GLN A 144 6.65 5.59 -5.51
C GLN A 144 7.28 6.31 -4.32
N PHE A 145 8.52 5.94 -4.02
CA PHE A 145 9.36 6.55 -3.01
C PHE A 145 10.46 7.32 -3.74
N TYR A 146 10.53 8.61 -3.49
CA TYR A 146 11.48 9.52 -4.12
C TYR A 146 12.38 10.18 -3.09
N ARG A 147 13.65 10.35 -3.45
CA ARG A 147 14.69 10.97 -2.63
C ARG A 147 15.72 11.65 -3.52
N ILE A 148 16.25 12.78 -3.03
CA ILE A 148 17.53 13.33 -3.50
C ILE A 148 18.57 13.01 -2.44
N ASN A 149 19.65 12.40 -2.90
CA ASN A 149 20.77 11.96 -2.12
C ASN A 149 21.97 12.87 -2.33
N TYR A 150 22.84 12.98 -1.34
CA TYR A 150 24.11 13.69 -1.46
C TYR A 150 25.26 12.79 -1.04
N THR A 151 26.21 12.58 -1.93
CA THR A 151 27.41 11.78 -1.70
C THR A 151 28.65 12.65 -1.79
N GLY A 152 28.75 13.65 -0.90
CA GLY A 152 29.96 14.47 -0.68
C GLY A 152 30.30 15.47 -1.79
N THR A 153 30.17 15.09 -3.06
CA THR A 153 30.48 15.89 -4.25
C THR A 153 29.34 15.94 -5.25
N GLU A 154 28.42 14.97 -5.20
CA GLU A 154 27.35 14.83 -6.17
C GLU A 154 26.00 14.60 -5.50
N HIS A 155 24.94 15.07 -6.15
CA HIS A 155 23.58 14.75 -5.79
C HIS A 155 23.03 13.67 -6.71
N THR A 156 22.40 12.62 -6.16
CA THR A 156 21.75 11.54 -6.93
C THR A 156 20.27 11.49 -6.63
N ARG A 157 19.43 11.34 -7.64
CA ARG A 157 18.00 11.08 -7.50
C ARG A 157 17.78 9.59 -7.44
N GLU A 158 17.14 9.13 -6.38
CA GLU A 158 16.75 7.74 -6.18
C GLU A 158 15.24 7.61 -6.22
N ILE A 159 14.74 6.71 -7.06
CA ILE A 159 13.32 6.37 -7.12
C ILE A 159 13.18 4.87 -6.91
N ARG A 160 12.36 4.50 -5.92
CA ARG A 160 11.93 3.12 -5.69
C ARG A 160 10.44 3.03 -5.90
N ARG A 161 9.97 1.99 -6.57
CA ARG A 161 8.55 1.80 -6.82
C ARG A 161 8.12 0.38 -6.49
N ILE A 162 6.92 0.26 -5.91
CA ILE A 162 6.16 -0.97 -5.82
C ILE A 162 4.94 -0.82 -6.73
N GLU A 163 4.75 -1.72 -7.67
CA GLU A 163 3.62 -1.72 -8.59
C GLU A 163 2.83 -3.01 -8.47
N HIS A 164 1.51 -2.88 -8.29
CA HIS A 164 0.56 -3.97 -8.24
C HIS A 164 -0.38 -3.90 -9.46
N PRO A 165 -0.33 -4.88 -10.38
CA PRO A 165 -0.99 -4.78 -11.69
C PRO A 165 -2.48 -5.10 -11.73
N ASN A 166 -3.09 -5.57 -10.63
CA ASN A 166 -4.55 -5.73 -10.51
C ASN A 166 -5.00 -5.82 -9.03
N PRO A 167 -4.98 -4.72 -8.26
CA PRO A 167 -5.36 -4.76 -6.85
C PRO A 167 -6.88 -4.90 -6.71
N VAL A 168 -7.34 -6.00 -6.12
CA VAL A 168 -8.77 -6.33 -5.98
C VAL A 168 -9.04 -7.02 -4.64
N ASP A 169 -10.19 -6.72 -4.04
CA ASP A 169 -10.70 -7.46 -2.88
C ASP A 169 -11.40 -8.74 -3.38
N LEU A 170 -10.61 -9.80 -3.60
CA LEU A 170 -11.13 -11.10 -4.02
C LEU A 170 -11.79 -11.84 -2.85
N ALA A 171 -11.18 -11.73 -1.67
CA ALA A 171 -11.69 -12.36 -0.45
C ALA A 171 -13.14 -11.93 -0.13
N GLN A 172 -13.46 -10.64 -0.32
CA GLN A 172 -14.74 -10.03 0.06
C GLN A 172 -15.17 -10.44 1.47
N ALA A 173 -14.19 -10.58 2.37
CA ALA A 173 -14.38 -11.24 3.66
C ALA A 173 -15.42 -10.52 4.54
N LEU A 174 -15.56 -9.20 4.36
CA LEU A 174 -16.57 -8.38 5.04
C LEU A 174 -18.01 -8.73 4.66
N ASN A 175 -18.24 -9.34 3.50
CA ASN A 175 -19.57 -9.71 3.00
C ASN A 175 -19.92 -11.17 3.27
N LYS A 176 -18.99 -11.95 3.85
CA LYS A 176 -19.15 -13.38 4.10
C LYS A 176 -19.35 -13.66 5.59
N PRO A 177 -20.08 -14.72 5.97
CA PRO A 177 -20.22 -15.10 7.37
C PRO A 177 -18.87 -15.54 7.97
N PRO A 178 -18.68 -15.39 9.30
CA PRO A 178 -17.45 -15.83 9.97
C PRO A 178 -17.17 -17.31 9.71
N GLY A 179 -15.94 -17.62 9.27
CA GLY A 179 -15.51 -18.99 8.99
C GLY A 179 -15.84 -19.51 7.58
N ALA A 180 -16.45 -18.69 6.72
CA ALA A 180 -16.62 -19.05 5.31
C ALA A 180 -15.27 -19.07 4.57
N ASP A 181 -15.17 -19.96 3.57
CA ASP A 181 -14.00 -20.03 2.71
C ASP A 181 -13.84 -18.73 1.88
N VAL A 182 -12.60 -18.27 1.79
CA VAL A 182 -12.20 -17.06 1.08
C VAL A 182 -11.14 -17.37 0.05
N ASP A 183 -11.34 -16.86 -1.16
CA ASP A 183 -10.34 -16.87 -2.20
C ASP A 183 -9.44 -15.65 -2.00
N LEU A 184 -8.12 -15.88 -1.98
CA LEU A 184 -7.15 -14.81 -1.77
C LEU A 184 -6.52 -14.40 -3.11
N LEU A 185 -6.31 -13.10 -3.28
CA LEU A 185 -5.61 -12.60 -4.46
C LEU A 185 -4.17 -13.11 -4.50
N ASN A 186 -3.75 -13.62 -5.66
CA ASN A 186 -2.35 -13.92 -5.92
C ASN A 186 -1.57 -12.62 -6.15
N ASN A 187 -0.61 -12.35 -5.26
CA ASN A 187 0.21 -11.14 -5.25
C ASN A 187 1.58 -11.34 -5.94
N SER A 188 1.80 -12.45 -6.63
CA SER A 188 3.07 -12.78 -7.29
C SER A 188 3.43 -11.78 -8.39
N GLU A 189 2.46 -11.10 -9.00
CA GLU A 189 2.76 -10.13 -10.06
C GLU A 189 3.21 -8.75 -9.54
N VAL A 190 3.31 -8.57 -8.22
CA VAL A 190 3.85 -7.33 -7.66
C VAL A 190 5.30 -7.16 -8.11
N THR A 191 5.62 -5.97 -8.63
CA THR A 191 6.96 -5.62 -9.08
C THR A 191 7.56 -4.54 -8.20
N VAL A 192 8.88 -4.61 -8.01
CA VAL A 192 9.70 -3.60 -7.35
C VAL A 192 10.71 -3.09 -8.37
N THR A 193 10.73 -1.78 -8.60
CA THR A 193 11.67 -1.13 -9.54
C THR A 193 12.52 -0.09 -8.85
N TYR A 194 13.77 0.02 -9.27
CA TYR A 194 14.73 1.01 -8.79
C TYR A 194 15.33 1.80 -9.94
N TYR A 195 15.45 3.10 -9.72
CA TYR A 195 16.05 4.05 -10.65
C TYR A 195 17.02 4.94 -9.88
N SER A 196 18.17 5.23 -10.49
CA SER A 196 19.19 6.13 -9.94
C SER A 196 19.77 7.00 -11.04
N TYR A 197 19.76 8.32 -10.85
CA TYR A 197 20.29 9.28 -11.84
C TYR A 197 20.97 10.46 -11.17
N PRO A 198 21.98 11.09 -11.78
CA PRO A 198 22.55 12.34 -11.28
C PRO A 198 21.50 13.46 -11.19
N ALA A 199 21.53 14.26 -10.13
CA ALA A 199 20.58 15.36 -9.96
C ALA A 199 20.82 16.50 -10.98
N SER A 200 22.00 16.56 -11.58
CA SER A 200 22.35 17.52 -12.64
C SER A 200 21.61 17.25 -13.96
N GLN A 201 21.26 15.99 -14.24
CA GLN A 201 20.45 15.65 -15.41
C GLN A 201 19.02 16.09 -15.15
N LYS A 202 18.45 16.98 -15.98
CA LYS A 202 17.03 17.33 -15.87
C LYS A 202 16.19 16.14 -16.38
N PRO A 203 15.35 15.53 -15.54
CA PRO A 203 14.49 14.42 -15.95
C PRO A 203 13.27 14.90 -16.74
N ASP A 204 12.99 14.25 -17.87
CA ASP A 204 11.81 14.52 -18.71
C ASP A 204 10.50 13.94 -18.11
N TYR A 205 10.62 13.16 -17.05
CA TYR A 205 9.52 12.47 -16.38
C TYR A 205 9.05 13.14 -15.09
N LEU A 206 9.60 14.30 -14.72
CA LEU A 206 9.07 15.06 -13.59
C LEU A 206 7.82 15.83 -14.02
N GLY A 207 6.79 15.73 -13.20
CA GLY A 207 5.65 16.61 -13.28
C GLY A 207 6.00 18.06 -12.96
N TRP A 208 5.07 18.98 -13.21
CA TRP A 208 5.23 20.42 -12.94
C TRP A 208 5.60 20.72 -11.49
N ASP A 209 5.16 19.89 -10.56
CA ASP A 209 5.44 19.97 -9.14
C ASP A 209 6.73 19.24 -8.71
N GLY A 210 7.56 18.81 -9.65
CA GLY A 210 8.84 18.15 -9.38
C GLY A 210 8.69 16.72 -8.86
N ILE A 211 7.50 16.12 -8.93
CA ILE A 211 7.25 14.73 -8.53
C ILE A 211 7.35 13.83 -9.78
N PRO A 212 8.09 12.70 -9.75
CA PRO A 212 8.17 11.81 -10.89
C PRO A 212 6.81 11.24 -11.26
N LEU A 213 6.47 11.28 -12.55
CA LEU A 213 5.21 10.79 -13.09
C LEU A 213 5.13 9.26 -13.06
N PRO A 214 3.92 8.67 -13.09
CA PRO A 214 3.74 7.23 -13.12
C PRO A 214 4.43 6.54 -14.31
N ASN A 215 4.34 7.13 -15.50
CA ASN A 215 5.10 6.65 -16.64
C ASN A 215 6.32 7.56 -16.81
N MET A 216 7.51 7.00 -16.56
CA MET A 216 8.76 7.77 -16.63
C MET A 216 9.46 7.67 -17.99
N GLY A 217 9.04 6.76 -18.88
CA GLY A 217 9.66 6.58 -20.20
C GLY A 217 11.15 6.24 -20.16
N VAL A 218 11.67 5.78 -19.02
CA VAL A 218 13.06 5.39 -18.80
C VAL A 218 13.09 3.97 -18.24
N GLU A 219 14.11 3.22 -18.63
CA GLU A 219 14.32 1.85 -18.13
C GLU A 219 14.82 1.87 -16.68
N PRO A 220 14.33 0.97 -15.83
CA PRO A 220 14.82 0.81 -14.47
C PRO A 220 16.24 0.26 -14.45
N GLN A 221 17.02 0.67 -13.45
CA GLN A 221 18.32 0.08 -13.18
C GLN A 221 18.16 -1.36 -12.65
N GLU A 222 17.12 -1.60 -11.87
CA GLU A 222 16.77 -2.92 -11.35
C GLU A 222 15.25 -3.07 -11.34
N GLN A 223 14.77 -4.22 -11.84
CA GLN A 223 13.36 -4.60 -11.79
C GLN A 223 13.26 -6.03 -11.29
N ILE A 224 12.56 -6.19 -10.18
CA ILE A 224 12.29 -7.48 -9.56
C ILE A 224 10.78 -7.70 -9.60
N GLN A 225 10.36 -8.89 -10.01
CA GLN A 225 8.98 -9.35 -9.86
C GLN A 225 8.94 -10.38 -8.73
N LEU A 226 7.91 -10.32 -7.88
CA LEU A 226 7.69 -11.41 -6.93
C LEU A 226 7.52 -12.72 -7.72
N HIS A 227 8.03 -13.83 -7.19
CA HIS A 227 7.75 -15.15 -7.77
C HIS A 227 7.99 -15.33 -9.28
N LYS A 228 8.98 -14.64 -9.86
CA LYS A 228 9.43 -14.93 -11.22
C LYS A 228 10.16 -16.28 -11.27
N ALA A 229 9.64 -17.23 -12.04
CA ALA A 229 10.22 -18.58 -12.13
C ALA A 229 11.67 -18.57 -12.67
N ASP A 230 11.94 -17.68 -13.61
CA ASP A 230 13.25 -17.57 -14.27
C ASP A 230 14.32 -16.87 -13.42
N ASP A 231 13.89 -16.08 -12.42
CA ASP A 231 14.79 -15.34 -11.53
C ASP A 231 14.20 -15.30 -10.10
N PRO A 232 14.27 -16.42 -9.37
CA PRO A 232 13.60 -16.54 -8.08
C PRO A 232 14.36 -15.80 -6.99
N ILE A 233 13.77 -14.74 -6.46
CA ILE A 233 14.30 -14.05 -5.28
C ILE A 233 14.08 -14.88 -3.98
N PRO A 234 14.97 -14.78 -2.98
CA PRO A 234 14.82 -15.48 -1.69
C PRO A 234 13.48 -15.20 -1.00
N TYR A 235 12.88 -16.21 -0.35
CA TYR A 235 11.59 -16.08 0.34
C TYR A 235 11.57 -14.92 1.34
N GLU A 236 12.64 -14.77 2.12
CA GLU A 236 12.72 -13.70 3.13
C GLU A 236 12.64 -12.30 2.51
N LYS A 237 13.23 -12.11 1.31
CA LYS A 237 13.13 -10.85 0.57
C LYS A 237 11.69 -10.62 0.09
N GLN A 238 11.05 -11.64 -0.48
CA GLN A 238 9.66 -11.58 -0.92
C GLN A 238 8.70 -11.25 0.23
N PHE A 239 8.83 -11.96 1.35
CA PHE A 239 8.03 -11.73 2.54
C PHE A 239 8.22 -10.31 3.07
N ARG A 240 9.44 -9.79 3.10
CA ARG A 240 9.71 -8.38 3.49
C ARG A 240 9.02 -7.39 2.56
N ILE A 241 9.06 -7.62 1.24
CA ILE A 241 8.37 -6.78 0.24
C ILE A 241 6.86 -6.79 0.48
N ILE A 242 6.25 -7.94 0.74
CA ILE A 242 4.82 -8.06 1.03
C ILE A 242 4.45 -7.36 2.35
N GLN A 243 5.22 -7.55 3.42
CA GLN A 243 4.97 -6.87 4.70
C GLN A 243 5.13 -5.34 4.58
N ALA A 244 6.10 -4.90 3.79
CA ALA A 244 6.29 -3.51 3.43
C ALA A 244 5.09 -2.94 2.68
N TYR A 245 4.66 -3.62 1.61
CA TYR A 245 3.50 -3.25 0.82
C TYR A 245 2.24 -3.14 1.69
N LYS A 246 2.00 -4.12 2.55
CA LYS A 246 0.91 -4.12 3.53
C LYS A 246 0.93 -2.91 4.47
N LYS A 247 2.10 -2.49 4.98
CA LYS A 247 2.23 -1.26 5.78
C LYS A 247 1.86 -0.01 4.97
N VAL A 248 2.25 0.05 3.71
CA VAL A 248 1.89 1.15 2.81
C VAL A 248 0.38 1.17 2.56
N LEU A 249 -0.23 0.03 2.25
CA LEU A 249 -1.67 -0.08 2.04
C LEU A 249 -2.47 0.42 3.25
N ARG A 250 -2.05 0.08 4.48
CA ARG A 250 -2.64 0.63 5.71
C ARG A 250 -2.52 2.15 5.82
N ALA A 251 -1.42 2.73 5.33
CA ALA A 251 -1.27 4.18 5.30
C ALA A 251 -2.19 4.82 4.26
N VAL A 252 -2.24 4.24 3.05
CA VAL A 252 -3.12 4.67 1.95
C VAL A 252 -4.58 4.64 2.38
N ASP A 253 -5.03 3.52 2.94
CA ASP A 253 -6.40 3.33 3.44
C ASP A 253 -6.77 4.39 4.48
N ARG A 254 -5.92 4.60 5.50
CA ARG A 254 -6.15 5.62 6.54
C ARG A 254 -6.22 7.04 5.96
N HIS A 255 -5.33 7.38 5.04
CA HIS A 255 -5.32 8.70 4.41
C HIS A 255 -6.57 8.93 3.56
N LEU A 256 -6.97 7.95 2.73
CA LEU A 256 -8.18 8.04 1.92
C LEU A 256 -9.46 8.06 2.77
N ALA A 257 -9.54 7.24 3.82
CA ALA A 257 -10.67 7.24 4.74
C ALA A 257 -10.87 8.62 5.40
N ARG A 258 -9.78 9.25 5.84
CA ARG A 258 -9.81 10.60 6.38
C ARG A 258 -10.25 11.62 5.32
N ALA A 259 -9.68 11.55 4.11
CA ALA A 259 -10.04 12.45 3.03
C ALA A 259 -11.52 12.32 2.64
N ALA A 260 -12.05 11.10 2.61
CA ALA A 260 -13.46 10.80 2.35
C ALA A 260 -14.37 11.37 3.43
N ALA A 261 -14.06 11.12 4.72
CA ALA A 261 -14.85 11.64 5.83
C ALA A 261 -14.90 13.18 5.87
N GLU A 262 -13.76 13.83 5.61
CA GLU A 262 -13.69 15.28 5.48
C GLU A 262 -14.51 15.79 4.28
N ALA A 263 -14.48 15.10 3.14
CA ALA A 263 -15.28 15.47 1.97
C ALA A 263 -16.79 15.34 2.22
N GLU A 264 -17.21 14.30 2.93
CA GLU A 264 -18.61 14.10 3.33
C GLU A 264 -19.08 15.19 4.29
N LEU A 265 -18.24 15.57 5.25
CA LEU A 265 -18.51 16.67 6.17
C LEU A 265 -18.68 18.00 5.41
N ASP A 266 -17.75 18.31 4.49
CA ASP A 266 -17.82 19.52 3.67
C ASP A 266 -19.11 19.56 2.83
N ARG A 267 -19.53 18.43 2.28
CA ARG A 267 -20.79 18.31 1.55
C ARG A 267 -21.99 18.58 2.46
N ASN A 268 -22.03 17.95 3.64
CA ASN A 268 -23.14 18.10 4.58
C ASN A 268 -23.26 19.54 5.09
N ILE A 269 -22.14 20.22 5.36
CA ILE A 269 -22.12 21.64 5.73
C ILE A 269 -22.70 22.51 4.61
N ARG A 270 -22.31 22.27 3.35
CA ARG A 270 -22.86 23.02 2.20
C ARG A 270 -24.36 22.82 2.05
N ILE A 271 -24.85 21.58 2.20
CA ILE A 271 -26.28 21.27 2.14
C ILE A 271 -27.03 22.01 3.25
N ASN A 272 -26.54 21.96 4.49
CA ASN A 272 -27.18 22.65 5.62
C ASN A 272 -27.23 24.16 5.40
N ASN A 273 -26.12 24.78 4.98
CA ASN A 273 -26.10 26.20 4.66
C ASN A 273 -27.14 26.54 3.58
N MET A 274 -27.26 25.74 2.51
CA MET A 274 -28.27 25.95 1.46
C MET A 274 -29.71 25.85 2.01
N LEU A 275 -29.97 24.89 2.90
CA LEU A 275 -31.29 24.72 3.53
C LEU A 275 -31.63 25.90 4.46
N ASP A 276 -30.66 26.38 5.24
CA ASP A 276 -30.83 27.53 6.14
C ASP A 276 -31.13 28.82 5.35
N PHE A 277 -30.46 29.03 4.21
CA PHE A 277 -30.76 30.17 3.33
C PHE A 277 -32.10 30.03 2.61
N SER A 278 -32.53 28.81 2.29
CA SER A 278 -33.83 28.57 1.65
C SER A 278 -35.03 28.69 2.61
N SER A 279 -34.80 28.52 3.91
CA SER A 279 -35.84 28.58 4.95
C SER A 279 -35.96 29.94 5.64
N GLY A 280 -34.92 30.77 5.59
CA GLY A 280 -34.93 32.16 6.11
C GLY A 280 -35.50 33.22 5.15
N GLY A 281 -36.05 32.82 4.00
CA GLY A 281 -36.59 33.68 2.95
C GLY A 281 -38.12 33.64 2.79
N MET A 282 -38.85 33.17 3.81
CA MET A 282 -40.32 33.30 3.90
C MET A 282 -40.72 34.19 5.07
#